data_AF-A0A7Y5QXR4-F1
#
_entry.id   AF-A0A7Y5QXR4-F1
#
_cell.length_a   1.000
_cell.length_b   1.000
_cell.length_c   1.000
_cell.angle_alpha   90.00
_cell.angle_beta   90.00
_cell.angle_gamma   90.00
#
_symmetry.space_group_name_H-M   'P 1'
#
loop_
_entity.id
_entity.type
_entity.pdbx_description
1 polymer ?
#
loop_
_entity_poly.entity_id
_entity_poly.type
_entity_poly.pdbx_seq_one_letter_code
_entity_poly.pdbx_strand_id
1 'polypeptide(L)'
;MYRTTALALAVAASLAACADATAPTTTSAIRSANGPSLAATTDVEHINQQYTISGYTQYNPCTGDVIVYSGDYHINGTFRTTDNGFDANLHLNTEDFKGVSLTTGTEYVYHQQTHQSVDFTYDPLTETFVSRVTLMDISQGPSDNYRLEAVFTFKYPPGTSSYTLETTCTG
;
A
#
# COMPACT_ATOMS: atom_id res chain seq x y z
N MET A 1 3.84 48.44 -4.85
CA MET A 1 2.91 48.67 -5.97
C MET A 1 2.32 47.32 -6.35
N TYR A 2 1.04 47.11 -6.03
CA TYR A 2 0.31 45.85 -6.25
C TYR A 2 -0.30 45.84 -7.66
N ARG A 3 -0.19 44.71 -8.38
CA ARG A 3 -1.06 44.42 -9.53
C ARG A 3 -1.52 42.96 -9.47
N THR A 4 -2.66 42.78 -8.80
CA THR A 4 -3.56 41.64 -8.89
C THR A 4 -4.17 41.60 -10.28
N THR A 5 -4.03 40.47 -11.00
CA THR A 5 -4.82 40.18 -12.19
C THR A 5 -5.49 38.83 -11.98
N ALA A 6 -6.75 38.87 -11.56
CA ALA A 6 -7.62 37.71 -11.48
C ALA A 6 -8.17 37.43 -12.88
N LEU A 7 -8.08 36.19 -13.34
CA LEU A 7 -8.84 35.71 -14.48
C LEU A 7 -9.65 34.50 -14.04
N ALA A 8 -10.95 34.72 -13.83
CA ALA A 8 -11.95 33.68 -13.66
C ALA A 8 -12.36 33.17 -15.05
N LEU A 9 -12.41 31.85 -15.24
CA LEU A 9 -13.10 31.26 -16.38
C LEU A 9 -14.00 30.10 -15.91
N ALA A 10 -15.13 30.01 -16.58
CA ALA A 10 -16.39 29.49 -16.09
C ALA A 10 -16.55 27.97 -16.20
N VAL A 11 -17.48 27.49 -15.39
CA VAL A 11 -18.06 26.14 -15.29
C VAL A 11 -18.73 25.71 -16.61
N ALA A 12 -18.51 24.47 -17.03
CA ALA A 12 -19.39 23.75 -17.95
C ALA A 12 -19.66 22.33 -17.40
N ALA A 13 -20.80 22.19 -16.73
CA ALA A 13 -21.36 20.89 -16.37
C ALA A 13 -22.00 20.26 -17.60
N SER A 14 -21.53 19.07 -18.00
CA SER A 14 -22.23 18.24 -18.98
C SER A 14 -22.86 17.04 -18.27
N LEU A 15 -24.17 17.16 -18.04
CA LEU A 15 -25.05 16.04 -17.70
C LEU A 15 -25.27 15.21 -18.98
N ALA A 16 -24.60 14.08 -19.10
CA ALA A 16 -24.96 13.06 -20.08
C ALA A 16 -25.80 11.99 -19.38
N ALA A 17 -27.12 12.14 -19.48
CA ALA A 17 -28.10 11.11 -19.19
C ALA A 17 -28.33 10.28 -20.46
N CYS A 18 -27.96 9.00 -20.43
CA CYS A 18 -28.43 7.97 -21.37
C CYS A 18 -28.77 6.75 -20.51
N ALA A 19 -30.03 6.43 -20.27
CA ALA A 19 -31.03 5.85 -21.18
C ALA A 19 -31.16 4.35 -20.89
N ASP A 20 -32.41 3.95 -20.62
CA ASP A 20 -32.86 2.64 -20.20
C ASP A 20 -32.31 1.46 -21.02
N ALA A 21 -31.83 0.43 -20.32
CA ALA A 21 -31.65 -0.91 -20.86
C ALA A 21 -32.41 -1.91 -19.98
N THR A 22 -33.61 -2.26 -20.45
CA THR A 22 -34.36 -3.51 -20.26
C THR A 22 -33.86 -4.47 -19.17
N ALA A 23 -34.63 -4.60 -18.09
CA ALA A 23 -34.48 -5.66 -17.10
C ALA A 23 -34.84 -7.04 -17.71
N PRO A 24 -33.97 -8.06 -17.63
CA PRO A 24 -34.33 -9.42 -18.02
C PRO A 24 -35.19 -10.08 -16.94
N THR A 25 -36.37 -10.57 -17.32
CA THR A 25 -37.20 -11.42 -16.48
C THR A 25 -36.63 -12.83 -16.48
N THR A 26 -36.09 -13.30 -15.34
CA THR A 26 -35.69 -14.70 -15.17
C THR A 26 -36.69 -15.43 -14.27
N THR A 27 -37.24 -16.51 -14.82
CA THR A 27 -38.17 -17.43 -14.16
C THR A 27 -37.42 -18.27 -13.13
N SER A 28 -37.74 -18.10 -11.84
CA SER A 28 -37.19 -18.93 -10.76
C SER A 28 -37.87 -20.30 -10.72
N ALA A 29 -37.19 -21.33 -11.22
CA ALA A 29 -37.51 -22.72 -10.88
C ALA A 29 -36.82 -23.09 -9.56
N ILE A 30 -37.59 -23.31 -8.50
CA ILE A 30 -37.08 -23.83 -7.22
C ILE A 30 -36.82 -25.33 -7.41
N ARG A 31 -35.56 -25.71 -7.64
CA ARG A 31 -35.09 -27.09 -7.40
C ARG A 31 -34.51 -27.16 -6.00
N SER A 32 -35.15 -27.97 -5.18
CA SER A 32 -34.69 -28.33 -3.84
C SER A 32 -33.75 -29.53 -3.89
N ALA A 33 -32.75 -29.47 -3.00
CA ALA A 33 -32.09 -30.55 -2.29
C ALA A 33 -30.72 -31.07 -2.77
N ASN A 34 -29.79 -30.94 -1.82
CA ASN A 34 -28.55 -31.69 -1.59
C ASN A 34 -27.33 -31.29 -2.44
N GLY A 35 -26.90 -30.04 -2.27
CA GLY A 35 -25.55 -29.62 -2.65
C GLY A 35 -24.50 -30.14 -1.63
N PRO A 36 -23.26 -30.38 -2.05
CA PRO A 36 -22.16 -30.65 -1.13
C PRO A 36 -22.07 -29.53 -0.10
N SER A 37 -21.75 -29.89 1.15
CA SER A 37 -21.37 -28.93 2.20
C SER A 37 -20.44 -27.89 1.56
N LEU A 38 -20.89 -26.63 1.46
CA LEU A 38 -20.06 -25.49 1.13
C LEU A 38 -19.05 -25.38 2.27
N ALA A 39 -17.95 -26.14 2.17
CA ALA A 39 -16.72 -25.72 2.81
C ALA A 39 -16.50 -24.31 2.27
N ALA A 40 -16.53 -23.31 3.15
CA ALA A 40 -16.22 -21.95 2.78
C ALA A 40 -14.83 -21.98 2.13
N THR A 41 -14.80 -21.98 0.81
CA THR A 41 -13.56 -21.81 0.06
C THR A 41 -13.12 -20.41 0.39
N THR A 42 -12.09 -20.33 1.22
CA THR A 42 -11.36 -19.11 1.47
C THR A 42 -10.74 -18.77 0.12
N ASP A 43 -11.36 -17.87 -0.65
CA ASP A 43 -10.85 -17.46 -1.95
C ASP A 43 -9.47 -16.83 -1.70
N VAL A 44 -8.44 -17.51 -2.21
CA VAL A 44 -7.07 -17.02 -2.18
C VAL A 44 -6.80 -16.38 -3.53
N GLU A 45 -6.62 -15.06 -3.53
CA GLU A 45 -6.16 -14.31 -4.69
C GLU A 45 -4.63 -14.24 -4.67
N HIS A 46 -4.01 -14.46 -5.83
CA HIS A 46 -2.57 -14.33 -6.01
C HIS A 46 -2.27 -13.05 -6.76
N ILE A 47 -1.27 -12.29 -6.29
CA ILE A 47 -0.74 -11.14 -7.02
C ILE A 47 0.71 -11.36 -7.40
N ASN A 48 1.07 -10.87 -8.58
CA ASN A 48 2.42 -10.87 -9.12
C ASN A 48 2.55 -9.63 -10.01
N GLN A 49 3.05 -8.54 -9.45
CA GLN A 49 3.01 -7.22 -10.08
C GLN A 49 4.34 -6.51 -9.95
N GLN A 50 4.82 -5.92 -11.05
CA GLN A 50 6.03 -5.12 -11.07
C GLN A 50 5.66 -3.65 -11.35
N TYR A 51 6.31 -2.74 -10.65
CA TYR A 51 6.14 -1.30 -10.80
C TYR A 51 7.50 -0.64 -10.91
N THR A 52 7.62 0.31 -11.83
CA THR A 52 8.77 1.21 -11.91
C THR A 52 8.47 2.47 -11.12
N ILE A 53 9.32 2.77 -10.13
CA ILE A 53 9.23 3.95 -9.29
C ILE A 53 10.38 4.88 -9.64
N SER A 54 10.07 6.16 -9.82
CA SER A 54 11.09 7.20 -10.06
C SER A 54 10.86 8.39 -9.14
N GLY A 55 11.90 8.78 -8.39
CA GLY A 55 11.88 10.01 -7.60
C GLY A 55 11.18 9.88 -6.23
N TYR A 56 11.11 8.67 -5.67
CA TYR A 56 10.59 8.48 -4.31
C TYR A 56 11.58 9.05 -3.29
N THR A 57 11.15 9.98 -2.45
CA THR A 57 12.04 10.65 -1.49
C THR A 57 11.81 10.12 -0.08
N GLN A 58 12.87 9.72 0.62
CA GLN A 58 12.84 9.34 2.04
C GLN A 58 13.85 10.16 2.84
N TYR A 59 13.49 10.51 4.07
CA TYR A 59 14.39 11.15 5.01
C TYR A 59 15.07 10.07 5.87
N ASN A 60 16.40 10.10 5.94
CA ASN A 60 17.16 9.25 6.85
C ASN A 60 17.26 9.95 8.22
N PRO A 61 16.57 9.46 9.26
CA PRO A 61 16.57 10.11 10.57
C PRO A 61 17.90 9.98 11.31
N CYS A 62 18.78 9.05 10.92
CA CYS A 62 20.08 8.84 11.55
C CYS A 62 21.09 9.90 11.08
N THR A 63 21.10 10.21 9.79
CA THR A 63 22.06 11.16 9.18
C THR A 63 21.49 12.54 8.93
N GLY A 64 20.17 12.68 8.82
CA GLY A 64 19.49 13.89 8.38
C GLY A 64 19.46 14.07 6.86
N ASP A 65 19.90 13.07 6.10
CA ASP A 65 19.95 13.14 4.64
C ASP A 65 18.57 12.89 4.01
N VAL A 66 18.36 13.49 2.82
CA VAL A 66 17.24 13.16 1.95
C VAL A 66 17.75 12.22 0.86
N ILE A 67 17.18 11.03 0.79
CA ILE A 67 17.54 9.99 -0.19
C ILE A 67 16.45 9.94 -1.25
N VAL A 68 16.85 9.97 -2.52
CA VAL A 68 15.94 9.78 -3.67
C VAL A 68 16.14 8.40 -4.24
N TYR A 69 15.07 7.61 -4.23
CA TYR A 69 15.04 6.26 -4.78
C TYR A 69 14.40 6.21 -6.16
N SER A 70 14.94 5.31 -6.97
CA SER A 70 14.41 4.95 -8.27
C SER A 70 14.75 3.50 -8.59
N GLY A 71 13.90 2.86 -9.37
CA GLY A 71 14.11 1.49 -9.81
C GLY A 71 12.80 0.71 -9.90
N ASP A 72 12.95 -0.60 -10.05
CA ASP A 72 11.81 -1.50 -10.12
C ASP A 72 11.53 -2.16 -8.77
N TYR A 73 10.24 -2.30 -8.50
CA TYR A 73 9.69 -2.93 -7.32
C TYR A 73 8.76 -4.05 -7.78
N HIS A 74 8.96 -5.25 -7.25
CA HIS A 74 8.18 -6.43 -7.62
C HIS A 74 7.47 -7.00 -6.39
N ILE A 75 6.15 -7.11 -6.45
CA ILE A 75 5.32 -7.74 -5.44
C ILE A 75 4.91 -9.12 -5.93
N ASN A 76 5.08 -10.11 -5.07
CA ASN A 76 4.38 -11.38 -5.20
C ASN A 76 3.71 -11.72 -3.87
N GLY A 77 2.47 -12.20 -3.90
CA GLY A 77 1.79 -12.50 -2.65
C GLY A 77 0.43 -13.15 -2.81
N THR A 78 -0.18 -13.41 -1.66
CA THR A 78 -1.53 -13.96 -1.56
C THR A 78 -2.39 -13.10 -0.67
N PHE A 79 -3.63 -12.94 -1.08
CA PHE A 79 -4.69 -12.31 -0.33
C PHE A 79 -5.77 -13.35 -0.03
N ARG A 80 -6.30 -13.34 1.18
CA ARG A 80 -7.33 -14.27 1.61
C ARG A 80 -8.36 -13.56 2.46
N THR A 81 -9.62 -13.61 2.04
CA THR A 81 -10.74 -13.16 2.87
C THR A 81 -11.05 -14.24 3.91
N THR A 82 -11.05 -13.86 5.19
CA THR A 82 -11.37 -14.74 6.32
C THR A 82 -12.69 -14.30 6.97
N ASP A 83 -13.26 -15.14 7.83
CA ASP A 83 -14.49 -14.80 8.57
C ASP A 83 -14.33 -13.53 9.44
N ASN A 84 -13.09 -13.20 9.81
CA ASN A 84 -12.75 -12.07 10.68
C ASN A 84 -12.08 -10.91 9.94
N GLY A 85 -12.06 -10.90 8.60
CA GLY A 85 -11.42 -9.83 7.83
C GLY A 85 -10.62 -10.33 6.64
N PHE A 86 -9.43 -9.77 6.44
CA PHE A 86 -8.61 -10.00 5.26
C PHE A 86 -7.16 -10.21 5.66
N ASP A 87 -6.53 -11.26 5.13
CA ASP A 87 -5.16 -11.67 5.39
C ASP A 87 -4.33 -11.50 4.11
N ALA A 88 -3.14 -10.91 4.22
CA ALA A 88 -2.24 -10.69 3.09
C ALA A 88 -0.82 -11.13 3.44
N ASN A 89 -0.24 -11.99 2.62
CA ASN A 89 1.17 -12.32 2.68
C ASN A 89 1.85 -11.80 1.42
N LEU A 90 2.69 -10.78 1.56
CA LEU A 90 3.34 -10.11 0.44
C LEU A 90 4.86 -10.23 0.57
N HIS A 91 5.49 -10.66 -0.52
CA HIS A 91 6.93 -10.60 -0.72
C HIS A 91 7.24 -9.46 -1.68
N LEU A 92 8.08 -8.53 -1.23
CA LEU A 92 8.54 -7.40 -2.01
C LEU A 92 9.99 -7.64 -2.40
N ASN A 93 10.27 -7.75 -3.69
CA ASN A 93 11.60 -7.71 -4.25
C ASN A 93 11.93 -6.28 -4.69
N THR A 94 13.05 -5.78 -4.21
CA THR A 94 13.55 -4.41 -4.38
C THR A 94 15.00 -4.41 -4.87
N GLU A 95 15.48 -5.51 -5.45
CA GLU A 95 16.87 -5.67 -5.92
C GLU A 95 17.32 -4.55 -6.88
N ASP A 96 16.41 -4.08 -7.74
CA ASP A 96 16.67 -3.00 -8.68
C ASP A 96 16.28 -1.60 -8.15
N PHE A 97 15.89 -1.48 -6.88
CA PHE A 97 15.46 -0.23 -6.25
C PHE A 97 16.62 0.40 -5.46
N LYS A 98 17.14 1.53 -5.96
CA LYS A 98 18.36 2.17 -5.42
C LYS A 98 18.09 3.61 -5.02
N GLY A 99 18.71 4.04 -3.93
CA GLY A 99 18.65 5.38 -3.39
C GLY A 99 19.96 6.14 -3.56
N VAL A 100 19.87 7.46 -3.72
CA VAL A 100 21.04 8.36 -3.66
C VAL A 100 20.73 9.52 -2.73
N SER A 101 21.61 9.78 -1.75
CA SER A 101 21.51 10.97 -0.90
C SER A 101 21.71 12.24 -1.72
N LEU A 102 20.78 13.18 -1.63
CA LEU A 102 20.88 14.50 -2.25
C LEU A 102 21.93 15.39 -1.59
N THR A 103 22.29 15.10 -0.33
CA THR A 103 23.27 15.88 0.43
C THR A 103 24.68 15.38 0.18
N THR A 104 24.88 14.06 0.29
CA THR A 104 26.22 13.45 0.31
C THR A 104 26.58 12.72 -0.98
N GLY A 105 25.60 12.41 -1.83
CA GLY A 105 25.80 11.58 -3.02
C GLY A 105 25.99 10.10 -2.71
N THR A 106 25.88 9.69 -1.44
CA THR A 106 26.00 8.28 -1.03
C THR A 106 24.89 7.44 -1.65
N GLU A 107 25.27 6.30 -2.22
CA GLU A 107 24.34 5.30 -2.73
C GLU A 107 23.83 4.41 -1.59
N TYR A 108 22.51 4.20 -1.58
CA TYR A 108 21.80 3.32 -0.68
C TYR A 108 21.19 2.19 -1.50
N VAL A 109 21.36 0.95 -1.05
CA VAL A 109 20.64 -0.17 -1.65
C VAL A 109 19.47 -0.48 -0.74
N TYR A 110 18.27 -0.29 -1.27
CA TYR A 110 17.04 -0.55 -0.55
C TYR A 110 16.83 -2.06 -0.49
N HIS A 111 17.51 -2.72 0.44
CA HIS A 111 17.32 -4.13 0.68
C HIS A 111 16.10 -4.35 1.55
N GLN A 112 14.92 -4.31 0.93
CA GLN A 112 13.73 -4.87 1.54
C GLN A 112 13.85 -6.41 1.51
N GLN A 113 14.69 -7.00 2.38
CA GLN A 113 14.62 -8.43 2.72
C GLN A 113 13.39 -8.64 3.57
N THR A 114 12.25 -8.57 2.90
CA THR A 114 10.98 -8.56 3.58
C THR A 114 10.38 -9.95 3.53
N HIS A 115 10.41 -10.59 4.68
CA HIS A 115 9.15 -11.09 5.18
C HIS A 115 8.31 -9.84 5.57
N GLN A 116 7.75 -9.12 4.57
CA GLN A 116 6.79 -8.07 4.85
C GLN A 116 5.48 -8.78 5.16
N SER A 117 5.35 -9.25 6.39
CA SER A 117 4.05 -9.66 6.88
C SER A 117 3.25 -8.37 7.05
N VAL A 118 2.50 -7.99 6.02
CA VAL A 118 1.48 -6.97 6.17
C VAL A 118 0.26 -7.66 6.75
N ASP A 119 0.29 -7.87 8.05
CA ASP A 119 -0.85 -8.40 8.77
C ASP A 119 -1.94 -7.33 8.79
N PHE A 120 -2.87 -7.45 7.84
CA PHE A 120 -4.10 -6.70 7.88
C PHE A 120 -5.05 -7.40 8.86
N THR A 121 -5.60 -6.63 9.78
CA THR A 121 -6.72 -7.09 10.60
C THR A 121 -7.77 -6.02 10.54
N TYR A 122 -8.91 -6.37 9.95
CA TYR A 122 -10.11 -5.55 10.00
C TYR A 122 -10.97 -6.05 11.16
N ASP A 123 -11.20 -5.19 12.14
CA ASP A 123 -12.16 -5.49 13.20
C ASP A 123 -13.49 -4.81 12.87
N PRO A 124 -14.54 -5.56 12.50
CA PRO A 124 -15.85 -4.99 12.14
C PRO A 124 -16.57 -4.33 13.33
N LEU A 125 -16.17 -4.60 14.57
CA LEU A 125 -16.76 -3.97 15.76
C LEU A 125 -16.17 -2.59 16.03
N THR A 126 -14.90 -2.40 15.70
CA THR A 126 -14.19 -1.13 15.91
C THR A 126 -13.92 -0.38 14.62
N GLU A 127 -14.27 -0.99 13.47
CA GLU A 127 -14.02 -0.53 12.10
C GLU A 127 -12.57 -0.04 11.92
N THR A 128 -11.65 -0.75 12.59
CA THR A 128 -10.23 -0.44 12.66
C THR A 128 -9.44 -1.40 11.78
N PHE A 129 -8.45 -0.84 11.10
CA PHE A 129 -7.50 -1.48 10.22
C PHE A 129 -6.12 -1.26 10.81
N VAL A 130 -5.33 -2.32 10.97
CA VAL A 130 -3.93 -2.20 11.41
C VAL A 130 -3.03 -2.85 10.37
N SER A 131 -1.90 -2.22 10.05
CA SER A 131 -0.88 -2.70 9.13
C SER A 131 0.50 -2.55 9.79
N ARG A 132 1.29 -3.62 9.80
CA ARG A 132 2.67 -3.61 10.32
C ARG A 132 3.66 -3.74 9.17
N VAL A 133 4.71 -2.94 9.21
CA VAL A 133 5.75 -2.91 8.18
C VAL A 133 7.10 -2.88 8.87
N THR A 134 8.02 -3.75 8.44
CA THR A 134 9.43 -3.69 8.82
C THR A 134 10.25 -3.46 7.56
N LEU A 135 11.06 -2.40 7.54
CA LEU A 135 11.98 -2.05 6.47
C LEU A 135 13.42 -2.08 7.02
N MET A 136 14.36 -2.44 6.17
CA MET A 136 15.79 -2.39 6.47
C MET A 136 16.49 -1.76 5.28
N ASP A 137 17.33 -0.77 5.54
CA ASP A 137 18.19 -0.13 4.52
C ASP A 137 19.65 -0.35 4.92
N ILE A 138 20.44 -0.83 3.96
CA ILE A 138 21.82 -1.22 4.16
C ILE A 138 22.70 -0.34 3.27
N SER A 139 23.44 0.55 3.92
CA SER A 139 24.42 1.42 3.28
C SER A 139 25.51 0.58 2.62
N GLN A 140 25.91 0.95 1.40
CA GLN A 140 27.06 0.35 0.70
C GLN A 140 28.37 1.13 0.94
N GLY A 141 28.35 2.07 1.89
CA GLY A 141 29.48 2.94 2.24
C GLY A 141 29.69 3.02 3.76
N PRO A 142 30.41 4.04 4.26
CA PRO A 142 30.68 4.21 5.68
C PRO A 142 29.47 4.73 6.49
N SER A 143 28.32 4.94 5.85
CA SER A 143 27.11 5.41 6.51
C SER A 143 26.42 4.29 7.28
N ASP A 144 25.68 4.67 8.33
CA ASP A 144 24.93 3.72 9.15
C ASP A 144 23.80 3.04 8.36
N ASN A 145 23.57 1.77 8.65
CA ASN A 145 22.36 1.06 8.26
C ASN A 145 21.20 1.54 9.14
N TYR A 146 19.97 1.42 8.65
CA TYR A 146 18.81 1.67 9.49
C TYR A 146 17.71 0.64 9.29
N ARG A 147 17.01 0.33 10.38
CA ARG A 147 15.82 -0.52 10.42
C ARG A 147 14.65 0.32 10.90
N LEU A 148 13.53 0.19 10.21
CA LEU A 148 12.30 0.94 10.47
C LEU A 148 11.17 -0.06 10.72
N GLU A 149 10.54 0.05 11.89
CA GLU A 149 9.33 -0.68 12.22
C GLU A 149 8.17 0.32 12.29
N ALA A 150 7.15 0.12 11.46
CA ALA A 150 5.97 0.96 11.41
C ALA A 150 4.71 0.16 11.71
N VAL A 151 3.83 0.72 12.55
CA VAL A 151 2.47 0.23 12.74
C VAL A 151 1.51 1.32 12.32
N PHE A 152 0.82 1.12 11.21
CA PHE A 152 -0.25 2.00 10.74
C PHE A 152 -1.57 1.52 11.31
N THR A 153 -2.34 2.42 11.90
CA THR A 153 -3.71 2.14 12.35
C THR A 153 -4.64 3.12 11.64
N PHE A 154 -5.63 2.62 10.92
CA PHE A 154 -6.68 3.43 10.30
C PHE A 154 -8.02 3.03 10.91
N LYS A 155 -8.85 4.00 11.28
CA LYS A 155 -10.17 3.76 11.86
C LYS A 155 -11.23 4.50 11.07
N TYR A 156 -12.23 3.78 10.61
CA TYR A 156 -13.38 4.30 9.87
C TYR A 156 -14.66 4.14 10.70
N PRO A 157 -15.73 4.93 10.50
CA PRO A 157 -15.78 6.39 10.33
C PRO A 157 -15.28 7.12 11.61
N PRO A 158 -14.76 8.37 11.51
CA PRO A 158 -14.77 9.28 10.36
C PRO A 158 -13.54 9.16 9.44
N GLY A 159 -12.67 8.16 9.63
CA GLY A 159 -11.42 8.03 8.86
C GLY A 159 -10.25 8.71 9.56
N THR A 160 -9.83 8.19 10.71
CA THR A 160 -8.64 8.65 11.43
C THR A 160 -7.48 7.68 11.23
N SER A 161 -6.33 8.17 10.78
CA SER A 161 -5.09 7.40 10.71
C SER A 161 -4.13 7.79 11.83
N SER A 162 -3.47 6.83 12.45
CA SER A 162 -2.29 7.01 13.28
C SER A 162 -1.18 6.06 12.82
N TYR A 163 0.06 6.39 13.19
CA TYR A 163 1.17 5.49 13.00
C TYR A 163 2.14 5.59 14.18
N THR A 164 2.75 4.46 14.54
CA THR A 164 3.96 4.44 15.37
C THR A 164 5.12 4.05 14.49
N LEU A 165 6.23 4.77 14.64
CA LEU A 165 7.46 4.55 13.91
C LEU A 165 8.58 4.35 14.91
N GLU A 166 9.22 3.20 14.86
CA GLU A 166 10.46 2.93 15.59
C GLU A 166 11.60 2.82 14.59
N THR A 167 12.69 3.52 14.86
CA THR A 167 13.89 3.48 14.02
C THR A 167 15.07 3.04 14.84
N THR A 168 15.80 2.06 14.33
CA THR A 168 17.07 1.59 14.89
C THR A 168 18.17 1.88 13.89
N CYS A 169 19.17 2.67 14.29
CA CYS A 169 20.37 2.91 13.51
C CYS A 169 21.45 1.92 13.96
N THR A 170 22.17 1.30 13.03
CA THR A 170 23.31 0.42 13.33
C THR A 170 24.47 0.81 12.43
N GLY A 171 25.58 1.25 13.03
CA GLY A 171 26.86 1.48 12.34
C GLY A 171 27.67 0.21 12.11
#